data_AF-U2KB55-F1
#
_entry.id   AF-U2KB55-F1
#
_cell.length_a   1.000
_cell.length_b   1.000
_cell.length_c   1.000
_cell.angle_alpha   90.00
_cell.angle_beta   90.00
_cell.angle_gamma   90.00
#
_symmetry.space_group_name_H-M   'P 1'
#
loop_
_entity.id
_entity.type
_entity.pdbx_description
1 polymer ?
#
loop_
_entity_poly.entity_id
_entity_poly.type
_entity_poly.pdbx_seq_one_letter_code
_entity_poly.pdbx_strand_id
1 'polypeptide(L)'
;MMNRYKMFFIMVANSLLRRRARMAIALLAVAIGATIISGMITVYKEVPEQMGRAFRAYGANLLILPGTDTGVIEESSIASVRKSLSGYEIVGITPFLYDTLLINHQTVMGGGTDFAVLQEVSPYWQIRGEWPAAGEKEILLGAEFAAKLRVNPGDTITVSGGEGTIVSDYRVSGIVRTGGNEENFVFVSLPDMQNMKGRLGELSLAQVSVVAGQDELTRAEEKIRTDVPGVEPQLVKQIAQSEGTVLGKLQALVLIVTVVVLVLTLICVSTTMMAIVTERRREIGLKKALGADNRHIVAEFFGEGCLLGALGGVLGSGFGYLFAQSVSVNVFGRGIEFSGTIVVVALVMSVFVTGLASLLPVRIATNVDPAIILRGE
;
A
#
# COMPACT_ATOMS: atom_id res chain seq x y z
N MET A 1 25.09 -14.35 44.86
CA MET A 1 25.50 -15.40 43.91
C MET A 1 25.08 -14.95 42.51
N MET A 2 26.02 -14.67 41.60
CA MET A 2 25.68 -14.12 40.29
C MET A 2 25.15 -15.23 39.38
N ASN A 3 23.93 -15.07 38.85
CA ASN A 3 23.27 -16.10 38.02
C ASN A 3 24.12 -16.41 36.77
N ARG A 4 24.20 -17.69 36.37
CA ARG A 4 25.02 -18.17 35.23
C ARG A 4 24.76 -17.37 33.94
N TYR A 5 23.50 -17.00 33.71
CA TYR A 5 23.08 -16.15 32.58
C TYR A 5 23.66 -14.73 32.62
N LYS A 6 23.80 -14.14 33.81
CA LYS A 6 24.34 -12.78 33.98
C LYS A 6 25.85 -12.77 33.71
N MET A 7 26.57 -13.81 34.13
CA MET A 7 27.99 -13.99 33.76
C MET A 7 28.17 -14.17 32.24
N PHE A 8 27.30 -14.95 31.60
CA PHE A 8 27.35 -15.16 30.16
C PHE A 8 27.20 -13.84 29.38
N PHE A 9 26.19 -13.03 29.70
CA PHE A 9 25.99 -11.72 29.06
C PHE A 9 27.15 -10.75 29.31
N ILE A 10 27.70 -10.71 30.53
CA ILE A 10 28.85 -9.86 30.84
C ILE A 10 30.09 -10.30 30.04
N MET A 11 30.31 -11.61 29.89
CA MET A 11 31.41 -12.15 29.12
C MET A 11 31.28 -11.83 27.63
N VAL A 12 30.08 -12.02 27.06
CA VAL A 12 29.77 -11.68 25.66
C VAL A 12 29.93 -10.17 25.42
N ALA A 13 29.35 -9.31 26.26
CA ALA A 13 29.44 -7.86 26.12
C ALA A 13 30.89 -7.34 26.26
N ASN A 14 31.65 -7.87 27.23
CA ASN A 14 33.06 -7.52 27.40
C ASN A 14 33.96 -8.07 26.31
N SER A 15 33.57 -9.15 25.62
CA SER A 15 34.25 -9.65 24.42
C SER A 15 34.15 -8.63 23.29
N LEU A 16 32.95 -8.07 23.05
CA LEU A 16 32.73 -7.05 22.02
C LEU A 16 33.53 -5.76 22.29
N LEU A 17 33.63 -5.34 23.55
CA LEU A 17 34.29 -4.08 23.95
C LEU A 17 35.82 -4.08 23.80
N ARG A 18 36.47 -5.26 23.75
CA ARG A 18 37.94 -5.36 23.62
C ARG A 18 38.43 -5.07 22.20
N ARG A 19 37.58 -5.23 21.17
CA ARG A 19 37.96 -5.07 19.75
C ARG A 19 37.05 -4.09 19.01
N ARG A 20 36.90 -2.90 19.59
CA ARG A 20 35.93 -1.86 19.16
C ARG A 20 35.91 -1.57 17.67
N ALA A 21 37.07 -1.52 16.99
CA ALA A 21 37.14 -1.19 15.56
C ALA A 21 36.48 -2.27 14.67
N ARG A 22 36.83 -3.55 14.84
CA ARG A 22 36.26 -4.64 14.04
C ARG A 22 34.80 -4.91 14.39
N MET A 23 34.46 -4.81 15.68
CA MET A 23 33.09 -4.93 16.11
C MET A 23 32.21 -3.80 15.58
N ALA A 24 32.74 -2.56 15.48
CA ALA A 24 32.03 -1.45 14.85
C ALA A 24 31.78 -1.69 13.36
N ILE A 25 32.76 -2.24 12.62
CA ILE A 25 32.58 -2.58 11.20
C ILE A 25 31.48 -3.64 11.02
N ALA A 26 31.51 -4.72 11.80
CA ALA A 26 30.47 -5.75 11.75
C ALA A 26 29.10 -5.20 12.16
N LEU A 27 29.04 -4.37 13.21
CA LEU A 27 27.81 -3.73 13.65
C LEU A 27 27.22 -2.81 12.58
N LEU A 28 28.07 -1.99 11.92
CA LEU A 28 27.65 -1.13 10.82
C LEU A 28 27.15 -1.94 9.63
N ALA A 29 27.84 -3.03 9.26
CA ALA A 29 27.40 -3.90 8.18
C ALA A 29 26.02 -4.50 8.48
N VAL A 30 25.81 -5.02 9.71
CA VAL A 30 24.51 -5.56 10.15
C VAL A 30 23.45 -4.46 10.17
N ALA A 31 23.78 -3.26 10.67
CA ALA A 31 22.86 -2.14 10.68
C ALA A 31 22.43 -1.74 9.26
N ILE A 32 23.35 -1.65 8.31
CA ILE A 32 23.03 -1.37 6.90
C ILE A 32 22.13 -2.47 6.32
N GLY A 33 22.44 -3.74 6.58
CA GLY A 33 21.59 -4.86 6.16
C GLY A 33 20.17 -4.77 6.73
N ALA A 34 20.06 -4.45 8.02
CA ALA A 34 18.79 -4.30 8.71
C ALA A 34 17.98 -3.08 8.22
N THR A 35 18.65 -1.96 7.94
CA THR A 35 18.06 -0.77 7.29
C THR A 35 17.40 -1.14 5.97
N ILE A 36 18.10 -1.92 5.14
CA ILE A 36 17.58 -2.31 3.82
C ILE A 36 16.44 -3.32 3.93
N ILE A 37 16.52 -4.31 4.84
CA ILE A 37 15.40 -5.23 5.10
C ILE A 37 14.16 -4.45 5.54
N SER A 38 14.33 -3.56 6.52
CA SER A 38 13.25 -2.72 7.04
C SER A 38 12.66 -1.86 5.91
N GLY A 39 13.51 -1.17 5.15
CA GLY A 39 13.10 -0.34 4.02
C GLY A 39 12.38 -1.14 2.93
N MET A 40 12.83 -2.35 2.62
CA MET A 40 12.17 -3.22 1.64
C MET A 40 10.78 -3.65 2.12
N ILE A 41 10.62 -4.01 3.40
CA ILE A 41 9.31 -4.37 3.97
C ILE A 41 8.37 -3.17 3.94
N THR A 42 8.87 -1.99 4.33
CA THR A 42 8.12 -0.73 4.26
C THR A 42 7.68 -0.44 2.83
N VAL A 43 8.58 -0.51 1.85
CA VAL A 43 8.26 -0.31 0.43
C VAL A 43 7.23 -1.32 -0.06
N TYR A 44 7.37 -2.60 0.33
CA TYR A 44 6.46 -3.66 -0.10
C TYR A 44 5.03 -3.47 0.43
N LYS A 45 4.88 -2.93 1.65
CA LYS A 45 3.57 -2.68 2.26
C LYS A 45 2.98 -1.32 1.90
N GLU A 46 3.76 -0.26 2.02
CA GLU A 46 3.25 1.10 1.98
C GLU A 46 3.12 1.66 0.57
N VAL A 47 3.98 1.25 -0.38
CA VAL A 47 3.88 1.78 -1.74
C VAL A 47 2.52 1.44 -2.37
N PRO A 48 2.01 0.18 -2.30
CA PRO A 48 0.66 -0.12 -2.78
C PRO A 48 -0.44 0.70 -2.10
N GLU A 49 -0.37 0.88 -0.77
CA GLU A 49 -1.37 1.65 -0.02
C GLU A 49 -1.35 3.15 -0.36
N GLN A 50 -0.15 3.75 -0.40
CA GLN A 50 0.02 5.16 -0.74
C GLN A 50 -0.35 5.42 -2.20
N MET A 51 -0.05 4.49 -3.09
CA MET A 51 -0.44 4.59 -4.50
C MET A 51 -1.95 4.43 -4.68
N GLY A 52 -2.60 3.45 -4.04
CA GLY A 52 -4.07 3.36 -4.05
C GLY A 52 -4.73 4.67 -3.58
N ARG A 53 -4.14 5.33 -2.56
CA ARG A 53 -4.59 6.65 -2.09
C ARG A 53 -4.27 7.81 -3.03
N ALA A 54 -3.15 7.78 -3.75
CA ALA A 54 -2.80 8.80 -4.75
C ALA A 54 -3.67 8.63 -6.02
N PHE A 55 -3.99 7.39 -6.38
CA PHE A 55 -4.87 7.07 -7.49
C PHE A 55 -6.34 7.43 -7.22
N ARG A 56 -6.72 7.75 -5.97
CA ARG A 56 -8.00 8.44 -5.66
C ARG A 56 -8.21 9.72 -6.46
N ALA A 57 -7.14 10.36 -6.92
CA ALA A 57 -7.25 11.51 -7.82
C ALA A 57 -7.89 11.18 -9.18
N TYR A 58 -7.98 9.89 -9.56
CA TYR A 58 -8.57 9.45 -10.84
C TYR A 58 -10.02 8.95 -10.73
N GLY A 59 -10.61 8.91 -9.54
CA GLY A 59 -12.02 8.57 -9.35
C GLY A 59 -12.30 7.18 -8.78
N ALA A 60 -13.44 6.59 -9.19
CA ALA A 60 -13.89 5.27 -8.75
C ALA A 60 -12.97 4.14 -9.24
N ASN A 61 -12.79 3.11 -8.40
CA ASN A 61 -11.96 1.94 -8.71
C ASN A 61 -12.77 0.68 -9.04
N LEU A 62 -14.07 0.70 -8.76
CA LEU A 62 -15.02 -0.36 -9.08
C LEU A 62 -16.24 0.23 -9.79
N LEU A 63 -16.69 -0.42 -10.85
CA LEU A 63 -17.96 -0.17 -11.52
C LEU A 63 -18.89 -1.33 -11.22
N ILE A 64 -20.10 -1.01 -10.78
CA ILE A 64 -21.19 -1.97 -10.64
C ILE A 64 -22.07 -1.79 -11.86
N LEU A 65 -22.08 -2.78 -12.73
CA LEU A 65 -22.88 -2.82 -13.95
C LEU A 65 -24.09 -3.75 -13.74
N PRO A 66 -25.16 -3.62 -14.54
CA PRO A 66 -26.24 -4.58 -14.53
C PRO A 66 -25.76 -5.96 -14.97
N GLY A 67 -26.35 -7.02 -14.39
CA GLY A 67 -26.15 -8.38 -14.89
C GLY A 67 -26.65 -8.53 -16.33
N THR A 68 -26.14 -9.53 -17.04
CA THR A 68 -26.43 -9.77 -18.46
C THR A 68 -27.92 -9.92 -18.79
N ASP A 69 -28.77 -10.23 -17.81
CA ASP A 69 -30.19 -10.57 -18.05
C ASP A 69 -31.15 -9.39 -17.85
N THR A 70 -30.81 -8.36 -17.07
CA THR A 70 -31.76 -7.31 -16.65
C THR A 70 -31.49 -5.95 -17.28
N GLY A 71 -30.25 -5.65 -17.70
CA GLY A 71 -29.87 -4.37 -18.32
C GLY A 71 -30.00 -3.14 -17.42
N VAL A 72 -30.49 -3.30 -16.17
CA VAL A 72 -30.65 -2.28 -15.14
C VAL A 72 -30.29 -2.84 -13.78
N ILE A 73 -29.85 -1.96 -12.88
CA ILE A 73 -29.57 -2.26 -11.47
C ILE A 73 -30.69 -1.66 -10.65
N GLU A 74 -31.26 -2.44 -9.73
CA GLU A 74 -32.16 -1.88 -8.72
C GLU A 74 -31.38 -1.08 -7.68
N GLU A 75 -31.87 0.11 -7.32
CA GLU A 75 -31.27 0.96 -6.30
C GLU A 75 -31.15 0.27 -4.93
N SER A 76 -32.06 -0.67 -4.63
CA SER A 76 -32.02 -1.56 -3.47
C SER A 76 -30.72 -2.38 -3.39
N SER A 77 -30.15 -2.75 -4.53
CA SER A 77 -28.92 -3.55 -4.64
C SER A 77 -27.69 -2.78 -4.13
N ILE A 78 -27.71 -1.45 -4.16
CA ILE A 78 -26.61 -0.60 -3.67
C ILE A 78 -26.40 -0.78 -2.16
N ALA A 79 -27.49 -0.98 -1.40
CA ALA A 79 -27.40 -1.28 0.02
C ALA A 79 -26.73 -2.64 0.27
N SER A 80 -27.00 -3.63 -0.57
CA SER A 80 -26.36 -4.94 -0.54
C SER A 80 -24.87 -4.86 -0.90
N VAL A 81 -24.51 -4.10 -1.94
CA VAL A 81 -23.10 -3.83 -2.31
C VAL A 81 -22.35 -3.17 -1.15
N ARG A 82 -22.94 -2.15 -0.51
CA ARG A 82 -22.37 -1.50 0.68
C ARG A 82 -22.13 -2.50 1.81
N LYS A 83 -23.06 -3.44 2.02
CA LYS A 83 -22.94 -4.48 3.05
C LYS A 83 -21.82 -5.47 2.74
N SER A 84 -21.65 -5.89 1.49
CA SER A 84 -20.54 -6.77 1.09
C SER A 84 -19.18 -6.11 1.29
N LEU A 85 -19.12 -4.79 1.20
CA LEU A 85 -17.91 -3.99 1.39
C LEU A 85 -17.66 -3.52 2.83
N SER A 86 -18.41 -3.99 3.83
CA SER A 86 -18.31 -3.50 5.22
C SER A 86 -16.94 -3.65 5.89
N GLY A 87 -16.06 -4.49 5.35
CA GLY A 87 -14.68 -4.68 5.83
C GLY A 87 -13.68 -3.69 5.27
N TYR A 88 -14.11 -2.79 4.39
CA TYR A 88 -13.28 -1.80 3.72
C TYR A 88 -13.71 -0.37 4.08
N GLU A 89 -12.78 0.57 3.98
CA GLU A 89 -13.09 1.99 4.07
C GLU A 89 -13.71 2.45 2.73
N ILE A 90 -15.03 2.60 2.72
CA ILE A 90 -15.80 3.07 1.55
C ILE A 90 -15.80 4.60 1.58
N VAL A 91 -15.25 5.21 0.54
CA VAL A 91 -15.30 6.68 0.35
C VAL A 91 -16.71 7.07 -0.07
N GLY A 92 -17.23 6.41 -1.10
CA GLY A 92 -18.57 6.68 -1.59
C GLY A 92 -19.03 5.65 -2.61
N ILE A 93 -20.34 5.58 -2.78
CA ILE A 93 -20.99 4.81 -3.84
C ILE A 93 -21.93 5.76 -4.56
N THR A 94 -21.57 6.13 -5.78
CA THR A 94 -22.32 7.10 -6.57
C THR A 94 -23.16 6.38 -7.62
N PRO A 95 -24.50 6.38 -7.47
CA PRO A 95 -25.39 5.82 -8.48
C PRO A 95 -25.47 6.73 -9.71
N PHE A 96 -25.61 6.13 -10.88
CA PHE A 96 -25.86 6.82 -12.14
C PHE A 96 -27.02 6.18 -12.90
N LEU A 97 -27.93 7.02 -13.37
CA LEU A 97 -28.96 6.66 -14.34
C LEU A 97 -28.71 7.46 -15.62
N TYR A 98 -28.30 6.78 -16.69
CA TYR A 98 -28.10 7.40 -18.00
C TYR A 98 -29.31 7.18 -18.89
N ASP A 99 -29.81 8.26 -19.47
CA ASP A 99 -30.89 8.22 -20.45
C ASP A 99 -30.80 9.48 -21.34
N THR A 100 -31.61 9.56 -22.37
CA THR A 100 -31.64 10.70 -23.29
C THR A 100 -32.50 11.83 -22.75
N LEU A 101 -32.02 13.06 -22.71
CA LEU A 101 -32.80 14.25 -22.36
C LEU A 101 -32.92 15.17 -23.57
N LEU A 102 -33.97 15.98 -23.59
CA LEU A 102 -34.14 17.07 -24.55
C LEU A 102 -33.84 18.38 -23.83
N ILE A 103 -32.80 19.08 -24.27
CA ILE A 103 -32.42 20.41 -23.79
C ILE A 103 -32.69 21.38 -24.93
N ASN A 104 -33.62 22.32 -24.76
CA ASN A 104 -34.03 23.26 -25.82
C ASN A 104 -34.34 22.56 -27.17
N HIS A 105 -35.02 21.41 -27.12
CA HIS A 105 -35.35 20.55 -28.28
C HIS A 105 -34.15 19.83 -28.93
N GLN A 106 -32.96 19.85 -28.31
CA GLN A 106 -31.82 19.05 -28.74
C GLN A 106 -31.67 17.80 -27.87
N THR A 107 -31.54 16.63 -28.50
CA THR A 107 -31.28 15.37 -27.81
C THR A 107 -29.85 15.33 -27.31
N VAL A 108 -29.68 15.09 -26.03
CA VAL A 108 -28.37 14.92 -25.36
C VAL A 108 -28.46 13.76 -24.38
N MET A 109 -27.33 13.14 -24.07
CA MET A 109 -27.28 12.13 -23.01
C MET A 109 -27.29 12.84 -21.65
N GLY A 110 -28.26 12.49 -20.82
CA GLY A 110 -28.40 12.94 -19.45
C GLY A 110 -27.95 11.88 -18.45
N GLY A 111 -27.32 12.30 -17.37
CA GLY A 111 -26.97 11.46 -16.22
C GLY A 111 -27.68 11.97 -14.95
N GLY A 112 -28.51 11.13 -14.35
CA GLY A 112 -29.04 11.33 -13.00
C GLY A 112 -28.06 10.79 -11.97
N THR A 113 -27.63 11.60 -11.02
CA THR A 113 -26.69 11.15 -9.98
C THR A 113 -26.88 11.87 -8.64
N ASP A 114 -26.20 11.39 -7.62
CA ASP A 114 -26.11 12.06 -6.31
C ASP A 114 -24.85 12.92 -6.28
N PHE A 115 -25.01 14.23 -6.43
CA PHE A 115 -23.90 15.19 -6.45
C PHE A 115 -23.11 15.25 -5.14
N ALA A 116 -23.75 14.99 -4.00
CA ALA A 116 -23.09 15.05 -2.70
C ALA A 116 -22.03 13.95 -2.59
N VAL A 117 -22.37 12.73 -3.01
CA VAL A 117 -21.44 11.58 -3.01
C VAL A 117 -20.48 11.65 -4.20
N LEU A 118 -20.93 12.15 -5.36
CA LEU A 118 -20.10 12.30 -6.55
C LEU A 118 -18.88 13.20 -6.32
N GLN A 119 -19.02 14.28 -5.53
CA GLN A 119 -17.90 15.16 -5.21
C GLN A 119 -16.75 14.42 -4.50
N GLU A 120 -17.08 13.43 -3.65
CA GLU A 120 -16.10 12.62 -2.93
C GLU A 120 -15.52 11.52 -3.83
N VAL A 121 -16.35 10.90 -4.67
CA VAL A 121 -15.96 9.77 -5.53
C VAL A 121 -15.15 10.22 -6.75
N SER A 122 -15.43 11.41 -7.30
CA SER A 122 -14.86 11.92 -8.55
C SER A 122 -14.20 13.30 -8.38
N PRO A 123 -13.10 13.40 -7.61
CA PRO A 123 -12.45 14.68 -7.30
C PRO A 123 -11.80 15.37 -8.51
N TYR A 124 -11.63 14.65 -9.63
CA TYR A 124 -11.08 15.19 -10.87
C TYR A 124 -12.07 16.05 -11.66
N TRP A 125 -13.36 16.04 -11.30
CA TRP A 125 -14.38 16.86 -11.94
C TRP A 125 -14.13 18.33 -11.64
N GLN A 126 -13.70 19.07 -12.65
CA GLN A 126 -13.45 20.51 -12.52
C GLN A 126 -14.74 21.26 -12.85
N ILE A 127 -15.34 21.87 -11.84
CA ILE A 127 -16.57 22.64 -11.99
C ILE A 127 -16.26 24.13 -12.03
N ARG A 128 -16.78 24.79 -13.06
CA ARG A 128 -16.89 26.24 -13.13
C ARG A 128 -18.31 26.63 -12.75
N GLY A 129 -18.49 27.23 -11.58
CA GLY A 129 -19.79 27.53 -10.98
C GLY A 129 -19.91 26.82 -9.63
N GLU A 130 -21.11 26.35 -9.30
CA GLU A 130 -21.40 25.64 -8.06
C GLU A 130 -21.91 24.22 -8.35
N TRP A 131 -21.77 23.33 -7.38
CA TRP A 131 -22.40 22.01 -7.45
C TRP A 131 -23.92 22.17 -7.31
N PRO A 132 -24.74 21.40 -8.05
CA PRO A 132 -26.20 21.45 -7.90
C PRO A 132 -26.65 21.16 -6.47
N ALA A 133 -27.49 22.03 -5.92
CA ALA A 133 -28.07 21.84 -4.59
C ALA A 133 -29.13 20.72 -4.58
N ALA A 134 -29.16 19.92 -3.50
CA ALA A 134 -30.10 18.81 -3.39
C ALA A 134 -31.56 19.30 -3.31
N GLY A 135 -32.41 18.80 -4.21
CA GLY A 135 -33.84 19.15 -4.27
C GLY A 135 -34.15 20.46 -4.98
N GLU A 136 -33.13 21.19 -5.44
CA GLU A 136 -33.32 22.34 -6.33
C GLU A 136 -33.28 21.91 -7.80
N LYS A 137 -33.98 22.66 -8.67
CA LYS A 137 -33.94 22.42 -10.12
C LYS A 137 -32.68 23.01 -10.74
N GLU A 138 -31.55 22.44 -10.35
CA GLU A 138 -30.23 22.81 -10.84
C GLU A 138 -29.63 21.72 -11.71
N ILE A 139 -28.92 22.14 -12.76
CA ILE A 139 -28.33 21.25 -13.76
C ILE A 139 -26.87 21.59 -13.97
N LEU A 140 -26.05 20.55 -14.10
CA LEU A 140 -24.64 20.65 -14.42
C LEU A 140 -24.45 20.27 -15.90
N LEU A 141 -23.78 21.13 -16.67
CA LEU A 141 -23.56 20.89 -18.09
C LEU A 141 -22.11 20.49 -18.36
N GLY A 142 -21.88 19.48 -19.20
CA GLY A 142 -20.56 19.20 -19.72
C GLY A 142 -20.03 20.36 -20.56
N ALA A 143 -18.73 20.63 -20.49
CA ALA A 143 -18.12 21.80 -21.13
C ALA A 143 -18.28 21.87 -22.65
N GLU A 144 -18.15 20.72 -23.34
CA GLU A 144 -18.36 20.64 -24.78
C GLU A 144 -19.83 20.90 -25.16
N PHE A 145 -20.78 20.38 -24.36
CA PHE A 145 -22.20 20.63 -24.60
C PHE A 145 -22.60 22.08 -24.29
N ALA A 146 -22.13 22.64 -23.17
CA ALA A 146 -22.37 24.03 -22.81
C ALA A 146 -21.81 25.01 -23.86
N ALA A 147 -20.63 24.72 -24.42
CA ALA A 147 -20.04 25.51 -25.49
C ALA A 147 -20.88 25.51 -26.78
N LYS A 148 -21.47 24.36 -27.15
CA LYS A 148 -22.38 24.23 -28.30
C LYS A 148 -23.64 25.08 -28.12
N LEU A 149 -24.21 25.09 -26.91
CA LEU A 149 -25.39 25.90 -26.57
C LEU A 149 -25.07 27.38 -26.27
N ARG A 150 -23.78 27.73 -26.08
CA ARG A 150 -23.31 29.07 -25.67
C ARG A 150 -23.92 29.56 -24.36
N VAL A 151 -24.13 28.65 -23.41
CA VAL A 151 -24.71 28.93 -22.09
C VAL A 151 -23.61 29.05 -21.02
N ASN A 152 -23.87 29.85 -19.99
CA ASN A 152 -23.00 30.07 -18.85
C ASN A 152 -23.68 29.67 -17.53
N PRO A 153 -22.90 29.46 -16.44
CA PRO A 153 -23.49 29.28 -15.12
C PRO A 153 -24.37 30.48 -14.74
N GLY A 154 -25.58 30.19 -14.26
CA GLY A 154 -26.63 31.15 -13.94
C GLY A 154 -27.75 31.22 -14.98
N ASP A 155 -27.52 30.75 -16.21
CA ASP A 155 -28.56 30.72 -17.25
C ASP A 155 -29.65 29.69 -16.93
N THR A 156 -30.84 29.89 -17.49
CA THR A 156 -31.96 28.94 -17.36
C THR A 156 -32.16 28.21 -18.68
N ILE A 157 -32.31 26.89 -18.61
CA ILE A 157 -32.54 26.03 -19.77
C ILE A 157 -33.74 25.13 -19.54
N THR A 158 -34.46 24.84 -20.62
CA THR A 158 -35.63 23.97 -20.56
C THR A 158 -35.20 22.53 -20.80
N VAL A 159 -35.52 21.67 -19.83
CA VAL A 159 -35.19 20.24 -19.80
C VAL A 159 -36.48 19.43 -19.91
N SER A 160 -36.49 18.43 -20.79
CA SER A 160 -37.56 17.43 -20.82
C SER A 160 -37.03 16.01 -20.98
N GLY A 161 -37.80 15.04 -20.46
CA GLY A 161 -37.48 13.61 -20.55
C GLY A 161 -37.73 12.97 -21.93
N GLY A 162 -38.20 13.73 -22.92
CA GLY A 162 -38.76 13.20 -24.17
C GLY A 162 -39.95 14.02 -24.71
N GLU A 163 -40.49 13.62 -25.87
CA GLU A 163 -41.71 14.23 -26.43
C GLU A 163 -42.94 13.88 -25.58
N GLY A 164 -43.64 14.89 -25.06
CA GLY A 164 -44.84 14.73 -24.23
C GLY A 164 -44.60 14.47 -22.73
N THR A 165 -43.34 14.41 -22.30
CA THR A 165 -42.95 14.29 -20.88
C THR A 165 -42.90 15.64 -20.15
N ILE A 166 -42.71 15.58 -18.82
CA ILE A 166 -42.58 16.73 -17.94
C ILE A 166 -41.49 17.67 -18.47
N VAL A 167 -41.90 18.90 -18.80
CA VAL A 167 -41.00 20.00 -19.15
C VAL A 167 -40.74 20.81 -17.89
N SER A 168 -39.48 21.07 -17.58
CA SER A 168 -39.10 21.88 -16.43
C SER A 168 -37.92 22.76 -16.76
N ASP A 169 -37.97 23.99 -16.25
CA ASP A 169 -36.85 24.91 -16.35
C ASP A 169 -35.84 24.61 -15.24
N TYR A 170 -34.59 24.45 -15.65
CA TYR A 170 -33.45 24.21 -14.77
C TYR A 170 -32.48 25.38 -14.85
N ARG A 171 -31.93 25.78 -13.70
CA ARG A 171 -30.84 26.73 -13.64
C ARG A 171 -29.51 26.00 -13.82
N VAL A 172 -28.66 26.49 -14.73
CA VAL A 172 -27.30 25.98 -14.91
C VAL A 172 -26.47 26.40 -13.70
N SER A 173 -26.24 25.51 -12.74
CA SER A 173 -25.44 25.80 -11.55
C SER A 173 -23.95 25.83 -11.86
N GLY A 174 -23.51 24.99 -12.79
CA GLY A 174 -22.12 24.91 -13.20
C GLY A 174 -21.87 24.22 -14.52
N ILE A 175 -20.64 24.35 -15.01
CA ILE A 175 -20.11 23.65 -16.17
C ILE A 175 -18.98 22.73 -15.71
N VAL A 176 -19.06 21.45 -16.06
CA VAL A 176 -18.08 20.43 -15.68
C VAL A 176 -17.10 20.12 -16.81
N ARG A 177 -15.83 19.99 -16.44
CA ARG A 177 -14.76 19.42 -17.27
C ARG A 177 -14.24 18.14 -16.62
N THR A 178 -14.24 17.07 -17.40
CA THR A 178 -13.76 15.74 -16.97
C THR A 178 -12.59 15.26 -17.83
N GLY A 179 -12.36 15.86 -19.00
CA GLY A 179 -11.44 15.38 -20.02
C GLY A 179 -11.94 14.17 -20.81
N GLY A 180 -13.21 13.76 -20.59
CA GLY A 180 -13.82 12.56 -21.17
C GLY A 180 -15.11 12.84 -21.95
N ASN A 181 -15.84 11.78 -22.27
CA ASN A 181 -17.09 11.88 -23.02
C ASN A 181 -18.22 12.55 -22.21
N GLU A 182 -18.10 12.58 -20.88
CA GLU A 182 -19.04 13.23 -19.97
C GLU A 182 -19.16 14.74 -20.24
N GLU A 183 -18.17 15.36 -20.91
CA GLU A 183 -18.26 16.76 -21.32
C GLU A 183 -19.33 17.02 -22.39
N ASN A 184 -19.82 15.98 -23.07
CA ASN A 184 -20.95 16.08 -23.99
C ASN A 184 -22.30 15.79 -23.31
N PHE A 185 -22.31 15.50 -22.00
CA PHE A 185 -23.51 15.11 -21.26
C PHE A 185 -24.05 16.26 -20.42
N VAL A 186 -25.24 16.05 -19.87
CA VAL A 186 -25.87 16.92 -18.88
C VAL A 186 -26.19 16.11 -17.64
N PHE A 187 -26.06 16.70 -16.45
CA PHE A 187 -26.26 15.99 -15.19
C PHE A 187 -27.31 16.69 -14.34
N VAL A 188 -28.29 15.93 -13.88
CA VAL A 188 -29.36 16.35 -12.97
C VAL A 188 -29.36 15.47 -11.73
N SER A 189 -30.16 15.83 -10.72
CA SER A 189 -30.31 14.99 -9.54
C SER A 189 -30.91 13.62 -9.94
N LEU A 190 -30.45 12.54 -9.29
CA LEU A 190 -30.99 11.20 -9.54
C LEU A 190 -32.52 11.13 -9.39
N PRO A 191 -33.14 11.71 -8.35
CA PRO A 191 -34.59 11.71 -8.21
C PRO A 191 -35.30 12.41 -9.39
N ASP A 192 -34.76 13.54 -9.87
CA ASP A 192 -35.34 14.24 -11.01
C ASP A 192 -35.26 13.41 -12.29
N MET A 193 -34.11 12.77 -12.54
CA MET A 193 -33.93 11.90 -13.70
C MET A 193 -34.93 10.73 -13.68
N GLN A 194 -35.04 10.05 -12.54
CA GLN A 194 -35.98 8.93 -12.37
C GLN A 194 -37.43 9.37 -12.56
N ASN A 195 -37.82 10.53 -12.01
CA ASN A 195 -39.15 11.10 -12.17
C ASN A 195 -39.45 11.51 -13.62
N MET A 196 -38.50 12.15 -14.31
CA MET A 196 -38.64 12.55 -15.71
C MET A 196 -38.80 11.36 -16.65
N LYS A 197 -38.12 10.24 -16.33
CA LYS A 197 -38.12 9.02 -17.14
C LYS A 197 -39.13 7.97 -16.70
N GLY A 198 -39.76 8.14 -15.55
CA GLY A 198 -40.67 7.14 -14.98
C GLY A 198 -39.95 5.85 -14.56
N ARG A 199 -38.66 5.92 -14.25
CA ARG A 199 -37.78 4.77 -13.94
C ARG A 199 -37.36 4.79 -12.47
N LEU A 200 -38.35 4.81 -11.57
CA LEU A 200 -38.13 4.89 -10.13
C LEU A 200 -37.37 3.66 -9.62
N GLY A 201 -36.26 3.89 -8.92
CA GLY A 201 -35.44 2.83 -8.34
C GLY A 201 -34.57 2.06 -9.34
N GLU A 202 -34.50 2.49 -10.61
CA GLU A 202 -33.60 1.91 -11.61
C GLU A 202 -32.32 2.76 -11.76
N LEU A 203 -31.21 2.06 -11.97
CA LEU A 203 -29.88 2.62 -12.21
C LEU A 203 -29.24 1.97 -13.44
N SER A 204 -28.44 2.73 -14.17
CA SER A 204 -27.63 2.22 -15.29
C SER A 204 -26.31 1.64 -14.80
N LEU A 205 -25.69 2.27 -13.81
CA LEU A 205 -24.46 1.80 -13.16
C LEU A 205 -24.31 2.44 -11.78
N ALA A 206 -23.41 1.90 -10.96
CA ALA A 206 -22.91 2.60 -9.78
C ALA A 206 -21.39 2.62 -9.76
N GLN A 207 -20.83 3.77 -9.44
CA GLN A 207 -19.41 3.96 -9.26
C GLN A 207 -19.07 3.79 -7.78
N VAL A 208 -18.10 2.94 -7.48
CA VAL A 208 -17.69 2.63 -6.11
C VAL A 208 -16.22 3.03 -5.94
N SER A 209 -15.95 3.78 -4.87
CA SER A 209 -14.59 4.16 -4.48
C SER A 209 -14.30 3.61 -3.08
N VAL A 210 -13.30 2.72 -3.01
CA VAL A 210 -12.90 2.01 -1.78
C VAL A 210 -11.40 2.17 -1.57
N VAL A 211 -10.96 2.41 -0.34
CA VAL A 211 -9.54 2.44 0.01
C VAL A 211 -9.03 1.01 0.17
N ALA A 212 -8.46 0.44 -0.90
CA ALA A 212 -7.95 -0.92 -0.92
C ALA A 212 -6.85 -1.10 -1.97
N GLY A 213 -5.94 -2.07 -1.75
CA GLY A 213 -4.94 -2.47 -2.74
C GLY A 213 -5.53 -3.32 -3.88
N GLN A 214 -4.76 -3.60 -4.94
CA GLN A 214 -5.24 -4.35 -6.12
C GLN A 214 -5.77 -5.76 -5.80
N ASP A 215 -5.06 -6.51 -4.96
CA ASP A 215 -5.48 -7.86 -4.54
C ASP A 215 -6.77 -7.81 -3.71
N GLU A 216 -6.92 -6.77 -2.88
CA GLU A 216 -8.09 -6.55 -2.06
C GLU A 216 -9.30 -6.13 -2.89
N LEU A 217 -9.11 -5.28 -3.91
CA LEU A 217 -10.15 -4.91 -4.88
C LEU A 217 -10.63 -6.10 -5.70
N THR A 218 -9.71 -7.00 -6.09
CA THR A 218 -10.08 -8.24 -6.79
C THR A 218 -10.92 -9.16 -5.90
N ARG A 219 -10.58 -9.27 -4.61
CA ARG A 219 -11.40 -10.00 -3.63
C ARG A 219 -12.76 -9.33 -3.40
N ALA A 220 -12.79 -8.00 -3.39
CA ALA A 220 -14.02 -7.24 -3.24
C ALA A 220 -14.96 -7.45 -4.45
N GLU A 221 -14.43 -7.42 -5.68
CA GLU A 221 -15.18 -7.73 -6.90
C GLU A 221 -15.80 -9.13 -6.84
N GLU A 222 -15.02 -10.16 -6.49
CA GLU A 222 -15.51 -11.53 -6.42
C GLU A 222 -16.57 -11.72 -5.32
N LYS A 223 -16.39 -11.03 -4.19
CA LYS A 223 -17.36 -11.03 -3.10
C LYS A 223 -18.68 -10.39 -3.52
N ILE A 224 -18.64 -9.23 -4.20
CA ILE A 224 -19.85 -8.57 -4.70
C ILE A 224 -20.56 -9.46 -5.71
N ARG A 225 -19.82 -10.09 -6.63
CA ARG A 225 -20.33 -11.02 -7.64
C ARG A 225 -21.09 -12.19 -7.01
N THR A 226 -20.62 -12.67 -5.86
CA THR A 226 -21.23 -13.80 -5.14
C THR A 226 -22.42 -13.39 -4.28
N ASP A 227 -22.30 -12.26 -3.57
CA ASP A 227 -23.28 -11.82 -2.56
C ASP A 227 -24.49 -11.10 -3.16
N VAL A 228 -24.33 -10.47 -4.34
CA VAL A 228 -25.35 -9.60 -4.95
C VAL A 228 -25.73 -10.14 -6.34
N PRO A 229 -26.80 -10.94 -6.46
CA PRO A 229 -27.29 -11.36 -7.76
C PRO A 229 -27.85 -10.16 -8.55
N GLY A 230 -27.68 -10.17 -9.87
CA GLY A 230 -28.20 -9.11 -10.76
C GLY A 230 -27.26 -7.93 -11.01
N VAL A 231 -26.05 -7.95 -10.43
CA VAL A 231 -24.98 -6.99 -10.76
C VAL A 231 -23.72 -7.68 -11.23
N GLU A 232 -23.00 -7.03 -12.12
CA GLU A 232 -21.68 -7.43 -12.60
C GLU A 232 -20.65 -6.39 -12.16
N PRO A 233 -19.88 -6.66 -11.09
CA PRO A 233 -18.79 -5.77 -10.70
C PRO A 233 -17.64 -5.89 -11.70
N GLN A 234 -17.05 -4.76 -12.07
CA GLN A 234 -15.87 -4.65 -12.93
C GLN A 234 -14.86 -3.67 -12.33
N LEU A 235 -13.61 -4.07 -12.22
CA LEU A 235 -12.53 -3.13 -11.88
C LEU A 235 -12.26 -2.18 -13.03
N VAL A 236 -11.97 -0.92 -12.72
CA VAL A 236 -11.50 0.07 -13.70
C VAL A 236 -10.05 -0.25 -14.08
N LYS A 237 -9.88 -1.12 -15.11
CA LYS A 237 -8.59 -1.73 -15.49
C LYS A 237 -7.54 -0.77 -16.06
N GLN A 238 -7.93 0.44 -16.49
CA GLN A 238 -7.06 1.34 -17.25
C GLN A 238 -5.90 1.93 -16.41
N ILE A 239 -5.97 1.79 -15.09
CA ILE A 239 -4.92 2.22 -14.15
C ILE A 239 -4.13 1.00 -13.60
N ALA A 240 -4.78 -0.15 -13.40
CA ALA A 240 -4.20 -1.30 -12.69
C ALA A 240 -3.13 -2.13 -13.45
N GLN A 241 -3.18 -2.22 -14.79
CA GLN A 241 -2.26 -3.10 -15.56
C GLN A 241 -0.89 -2.46 -15.90
N SER A 242 -0.87 -1.16 -16.21
CA SER A 242 0.39 -0.42 -16.37
C SER A 242 1.10 -0.18 -15.03
N GLU A 243 0.33 -0.15 -13.94
CA GLU A 243 0.78 0.03 -12.56
C GLU A 243 1.50 -1.21 -12.01
N GLY A 244 0.91 -2.40 -12.10
CA GLY A 244 1.52 -3.64 -11.59
C GLY A 244 2.86 -3.98 -12.24
N THR A 245 3.03 -3.64 -13.52
CA THR A 245 4.29 -3.89 -14.24
C THR A 245 5.42 -2.96 -13.79
N VAL A 246 5.13 -1.68 -13.54
CA VAL A 246 6.13 -0.71 -13.07
C VAL A 246 6.46 -0.98 -11.60
N LEU A 247 5.46 -1.23 -10.76
CA LEU A 247 5.66 -1.57 -9.35
C LEU A 247 6.42 -2.88 -9.20
N GLY A 248 6.02 -3.90 -9.94
CA GLY A 248 6.72 -5.19 -9.96
C GLY A 248 8.18 -5.03 -10.36
N LYS A 249 8.50 -4.15 -11.33
CA LYS A 249 9.89 -3.84 -11.71
C LYS A 249 10.67 -3.11 -10.62
N LEU A 250 10.07 -2.12 -9.95
CA LEU A 250 10.70 -1.40 -8.84
C LEU A 250 10.92 -2.33 -7.64
N GLN A 251 9.92 -3.14 -7.28
CA GLN A 251 10.03 -4.15 -6.23
C GLN A 251 11.09 -5.20 -6.56
N ALA A 252 11.14 -5.68 -7.79
CA ALA A 252 12.18 -6.62 -8.23
C ALA A 252 13.58 -6.01 -8.13
N LEU A 253 13.75 -4.74 -8.52
CA LEU A 253 15.04 -4.04 -8.41
C LEU A 253 15.46 -3.89 -6.94
N VAL A 254 14.55 -3.46 -6.06
CA VAL A 254 14.82 -3.35 -4.61
C VAL A 254 15.12 -4.71 -3.99
N LEU A 255 14.43 -5.77 -4.43
CA LEU A 255 14.69 -7.14 -3.97
C LEU A 255 16.08 -7.62 -4.38
N ILE A 256 16.50 -7.38 -5.62
CA ILE A 256 17.85 -7.71 -6.08
C ILE A 256 18.90 -6.99 -5.23
N VAL A 257 18.74 -5.67 -5.03
CA VAL A 257 19.66 -4.87 -4.19
C VAL A 257 19.70 -5.42 -2.76
N THR A 258 18.55 -5.79 -2.21
CA THR A 258 18.47 -6.34 -0.85
C THR A 258 19.17 -7.68 -0.73
N VAL A 259 19.00 -8.58 -1.71
CA VAL A 259 19.71 -9.86 -1.75
C VAL A 259 21.23 -9.64 -1.82
N VAL A 260 21.69 -8.73 -2.68
CA VAL A 260 23.12 -8.39 -2.80
C VAL A 260 23.68 -7.89 -1.46
N VAL A 261 22.99 -6.95 -0.81
CA VAL A 261 23.47 -6.43 0.49
C VAL A 261 23.41 -7.50 1.56
N LEU A 262 22.39 -8.35 1.60
CA LEU A 262 22.34 -9.47 2.55
C LEU A 262 23.54 -10.41 2.39
N VAL A 263 23.91 -10.76 1.16
CA VAL A 263 25.11 -11.57 0.91
C VAL A 263 26.38 -10.84 1.38
N LEU A 264 26.51 -9.54 1.10
CA LEU A 264 27.65 -8.74 1.58
C LEU A 264 27.73 -8.70 3.11
N THR A 265 26.59 -8.54 3.80
CA THR A 265 26.55 -8.56 5.27
C THR A 265 26.92 -9.92 5.83
N LEU A 266 26.45 -11.01 5.22
CA LEU A 266 26.80 -12.38 5.61
C LEU A 266 28.32 -12.61 5.51
N ILE A 267 28.92 -12.19 4.40
CA ILE A 267 30.38 -12.29 4.19
C ILE A 267 31.13 -11.42 5.19
N CYS A 268 30.71 -10.16 5.41
CA CYS A 268 31.37 -9.23 6.33
C CYS A 268 31.35 -9.72 7.78
N VAL A 269 30.21 -10.23 8.25
CA VAL A 269 30.09 -10.78 9.61
C VAL A 269 30.89 -12.07 9.75
N SER A 270 30.83 -12.95 8.74
CA SER A 270 31.58 -14.21 8.74
C SER A 270 33.10 -13.98 8.77
N THR A 271 33.62 -13.06 7.95
CA THR A 271 35.06 -12.72 7.95
C THR A 271 35.50 -12.08 9.26
N THR A 272 34.66 -11.22 9.84
CA THR A 272 34.95 -10.62 11.15
C THR A 272 34.98 -11.66 12.26
N MET A 273 34.00 -12.56 12.29
CA MET A 273 33.96 -13.66 13.27
C MET A 273 35.11 -14.63 13.10
N MET A 274 35.50 -14.94 11.86
CA MET A 274 36.66 -15.78 11.56
C MET A 274 37.95 -15.18 12.11
N ALA A 275 38.14 -13.86 11.96
CA ALA A 275 39.26 -13.15 12.55
C ALA A 275 39.26 -13.25 14.08
N ILE A 276 38.10 -13.08 14.72
CA ILE A 276 37.95 -13.20 16.18
C ILE A 276 38.31 -14.62 16.65
N VAL A 277 37.84 -15.66 15.96
CA VAL A 277 38.16 -17.07 16.28
C VAL A 277 39.66 -17.33 16.18
N THR A 278 40.31 -16.80 15.15
CA THR A 278 41.75 -17.01 14.91
C THR A 278 42.59 -16.31 15.97
N GLU A 279 42.19 -15.11 16.39
CA GLU A 279 42.88 -14.36 17.45
C GLU A 279 42.67 -14.98 18.84
N ARG A 280 41.52 -15.64 19.06
CA ARG A 280 41.18 -16.32 20.32
C ARG A 280 41.52 -17.81 20.33
N ARG A 281 42.22 -18.31 19.29
CA ARG A 281 42.53 -19.75 19.14
C ARG A 281 43.24 -20.33 20.36
N ARG A 282 44.17 -19.59 20.96
CA ARG A 282 44.90 -19.98 22.19
C ARG A 282 44.00 -20.05 23.43
N GLU A 283 43.08 -19.10 23.58
CA GLU A 283 42.09 -19.10 24.66
C GLU A 283 41.12 -20.29 24.52
N ILE A 284 40.66 -20.56 23.29
CA ILE A 284 39.78 -21.69 22.98
C ILE A 284 40.49 -23.01 23.30
N GLY A 285 41.75 -23.17 22.88
CA GLY A 285 42.57 -24.34 23.18
C GLY A 285 42.74 -24.55 24.69
N LEU A 286 43.01 -23.49 25.45
CA LEU A 286 43.11 -23.56 26.92
C LEU A 286 41.78 -23.94 27.57
N LYS A 287 40.65 -23.34 27.15
CA LYS A 287 39.31 -23.69 27.66
C LYS A 287 39.00 -25.17 27.45
N LYS A 288 39.31 -25.69 26.26
CA LYS A 288 39.13 -27.11 25.93
C LYS A 288 40.05 -28.04 26.73
N ALA A 289 41.31 -27.66 26.92
CA ALA A 289 42.25 -28.42 27.75
C ALA A 289 41.80 -28.51 29.21
N LEU A 290 41.11 -27.48 29.71
CA LEU A 290 40.48 -27.44 31.04
C LEU A 290 39.12 -28.17 31.11
N GLY A 291 38.69 -28.82 30.02
CA GLY A 291 37.46 -29.62 29.98
C GLY A 291 36.20 -28.89 29.51
N ALA A 292 36.32 -27.72 28.88
CA ALA A 292 35.15 -27.05 28.30
C ALA A 292 34.57 -27.83 27.11
N ASP A 293 33.28 -28.17 27.19
CA ASP A 293 32.54 -28.83 26.11
C ASP A 293 32.38 -27.90 24.88
N ASN A 294 32.40 -28.48 23.68
CA ASN A 294 32.16 -27.76 22.42
C ASN A 294 30.85 -26.94 22.44
N ARG A 295 29.82 -27.40 23.16
CA ARG A 295 28.55 -26.67 23.31
C ARG A 295 28.72 -25.29 23.95
N HIS A 296 29.64 -25.14 24.91
CA HIS A 296 29.89 -23.85 25.56
C HIS A 296 30.59 -22.87 24.60
N ILE A 297 31.49 -23.37 23.76
CA ILE A 297 32.17 -22.59 22.73
C ILE A 297 31.17 -22.13 21.68
N VAL A 298 30.31 -23.03 21.21
CA VAL A 298 29.23 -22.71 20.28
C VAL A 298 28.31 -21.64 20.86
N ALA A 299 27.85 -21.82 22.10
CA ALA A 299 26.96 -20.86 22.75
C ALA A 299 27.60 -19.47 22.90
N GLU A 300 28.88 -19.39 23.24
CA GLU A 300 29.62 -18.12 23.38
C GLU A 300 29.68 -17.35 22.05
N PHE A 301 30.15 -17.98 20.98
CA PHE A 301 30.30 -17.32 19.67
C PHE A 301 28.95 -17.05 18.98
N PHE A 302 28.00 -17.99 19.08
CA PHE A 302 26.65 -17.77 18.56
C PHE A 302 25.94 -16.65 19.33
N GLY A 303 26.14 -16.58 20.66
CA GLY A 303 25.64 -15.48 21.49
C GLY A 303 26.23 -14.12 21.12
N GLU A 304 27.53 -14.04 20.82
CA GLU A 304 28.15 -12.83 20.28
C GLU A 304 27.53 -12.42 18.93
N GLY A 305 27.29 -13.39 18.04
CA GLY A 305 26.60 -13.18 16.76
C GLY A 305 25.17 -12.65 16.94
N CYS A 306 24.37 -13.29 17.79
CA CYS A 306 23.00 -12.85 18.08
C CYS A 306 22.95 -11.46 18.72
N LEU A 307 23.90 -11.14 19.63
CA LEU A 307 23.95 -9.81 20.23
C LEU A 307 24.30 -8.74 19.20
N LEU A 308 25.23 -9.02 18.27
CA LEU A 308 25.49 -8.15 17.13
C LEU A 308 24.26 -7.97 16.24
N GLY A 309 23.55 -9.07 15.96
CA GLY A 309 22.29 -9.07 15.22
C GLY A 309 21.23 -8.19 15.86
N ALA A 310 21.06 -8.29 17.18
CA ALA A 310 20.10 -7.49 17.92
C ALA A 310 20.48 -6.00 17.93
N LEU A 311 21.73 -5.66 18.23
CA LEU A 311 22.19 -4.27 18.23
C LEU A 311 22.14 -3.64 16.84
N GLY A 312 22.59 -4.36 15.82
CA GLY A 312 22.53 -3.92 14.43
C GLY A 312 21.10 -3.83 13.92
N GLY A 313 20.22 -4.76 14.32
CA GLY A 313 18.80 -4.74 14.01
C GLY A 313 18.07 -3.52 14.58
N VAL A 314 18.33 -3.17 15.85
CA VAL A 314 17.76 -1.96 16.47
C VAL A 314 18.26 -0.69 15.77
N LEU A 315 19.57 -0.58 15.56
CA LEU A 315 20.15 0.59 14.89
C LEU A 315 19.66 0.73 13.45
N GLY A 316 19.66 -0.38 12.70
CA GLY A 316 19.22 -0.39 11.32
C GLY A 316 17.73 -0.19 11.16
N SER A 317 16.89 -0.67 12.08
CA SER A 317 15.45 -0.35 12.06
C SER A 317 15.23 1.16 12.27
N GLY A 318 15.99 1.78 13.18
CA GLY A 318 15.93 3.23 13.39
C GLY A 318 16.35 4.02 12.15
N PHE A 319 17.50 3.67 11.55
CA PHE A 319 17.95 4.31 10.30
C PHE A 319 17.02 4.00 9.12
N GLY A 320 16.44 2.81 9.06
CA GLY A 320 15.48 2.38 8.04
C GLY A 320 14.20 3.20 8.10
N TYR A 321 13.67 3.42 9.31
CA TYR A 321 12.52 4.29 9.52
C TYR A 321 12.82 5.74 9.10
N LEU A 322 13.96 6.30 9.51
CA LEU A 322 14.35 7.66 9.11
C LEU A 322 14.50 7.80 7.59
N PHE A 323 15.11 6.81 6.95
CA PHE A 323 15.26 6.78 5.49
C PHE A 323 13.90 6.71 4.80
N ALA A 324 13.04 5.79 5.22
CA ALA A 324 11.70 5.63 4.65
C ALA A 324 10.85 6.89 4.85
N GLN A 325 10.90 7.48 6.04
CA GLN A 325 10.17 8.72 6.34
C GLN A 325 10.64 9.88 5.45
N SER A 326 11.95 10.01 5.21
CA SER A 326 12.50 11.02 4.31
C SER A 326 12.03 10.82 2.87
N VAL A 327 12.06 9.58 2.37
CA VAL A 327 11.56 9.26 1.02
C VAL A 327 10.06 9.57 0.93
N SER A 328 9.27 9.18 1.93
CA SER A 328 7.82 9.37 1.92
C SER A 328 7.41 10.84 1.94
N VAL A 329 8.05 11.66 2.77
CA VAL A 329 7.77 13.10 2.83
C VAL A 329 8.16 13.79 1.54
N ASN A 330 9.31 13.44 0.94
CA ASN A 330 9.77 14.08 -0.30
C ASN A 330 9.01 13.63 -1.55
N VAL A 331 8.56 12.38 -1.61
CA VAL A 331 7.87 11.82 -2.79
C VAL A 331 6.36 12.00 -2.70
N PHE A 332 5.76 11.74 -1.53
CA PHE A 332 4.31 11.68 -1.34
C PHE A 332 3.75 12.82 -0.46
N GLY A 333 4.61 13.67 0.10
CA GLY A 333 4.19 14.80 0.94
C GLY A 333 3.59 14.41 2.30
N ARG A 334 3.70 13.14 2.69
CA ARG A 334 3.16 12.61 3.96
C ARG A 334 4.16 11.71 4.67
N GLY A 335 4.10 11.73 6.01
CA GLY A 335 4.89 10.86 6.87
C GLY A 335 4.33 9.44 6.95
N ILE A 336 5.21 8.51 7.32
CA ILE A 336 4.91 7.10 7.53
C ILE A 336 4.53 6.87 9.00
N GLU A 337 3.47 6.10 9.24
CA GLU A 337 3.13 5.64 10.59
C GLU A 337 4.12 4.59 11.10
N PHE A 338 4.52 4.74 12.37
CA PHE A 338 5.47 3.81 12.97
C PHE A 338 4.81 2.44 13.20
N SER A 339 5.20 1.44 12.39
CA SER A 339 4.77 0.06 12.57
C SER A 339 5.78 -0.73 13.41
N GLY A 340 5.42 -1.05 14.66
CA GLY A 340 6.25 -1.89 15.53
C GLY A 340 6.54 -3.29 14.96
N THR A 341 5.65 -3.79 14.09
CA THR A 341 5.82 -5.08 13.40
C THR A 341 7.05 -5.08 12.50
N ILE A 342 7.35 -3.97 11.81
CA ILE A 342 8.51 -3.87 10.91
C ILE A 342 9.81 -3.96 11.73
N VAL A 343 9.86 -3.29 12.89
CA VAL A 343 11.00 -3.35 13.81
C VAL A 343 11.23 -4.77 14.32
N VAL A 344 10.17 -5.48 14.70
CA VAL A 344 10.28 -6.87 15.18
C VAL A 344 10.79 -7.79 14.06
N VAL A 345 10.26 -7.67 12.84
CA VAL A 345 10.71 -8.49 11.71
C VAL A 345 12.16 -8.18 11.35
N ALA A 346 12.54 -6.91 11.27
CA ALA A 346 13.90 -6.50 10.99
C ALA A 346 14.87 -7.06 12.05
N LEU A 347 14.51 -6.99 13.34
CA LEU A 347 15.32 -7.53 14.43
C LEU A 347 15.48 -9.04 14.34
N VAL A 348 14.39 -9.78 14.11
CA VAL A 348 14.42 -11.25 13.93
C VAL A 348 15.30 -11.61 12.73
N MET A 349 15.15 -10.92 11.61
CA MET A 349 15.95 -11.16 10.41
C MET A 349 17.43 -10.84 10.61
N SER A 350 17.77 -9.75 11.32
CA SER A 350 19.16 -9.42 11.64
C SER A 350 19.82 -10.47 12.54
N VAL A 351 19.11 -10.96 13.55
CA VAL A 351 19.59 -12.05 14.41
C VAL A 351 19.73 -13.35 13.61
N PHE A 352 18.80 -13.64 12.71
CA PHE A 352 18.87 -14.82 11.84
C PHE A 352 20.08 -14.77 10.90
N VAL A 353 20.30 -13.64 10.21
CA VAL A 353 21.42 -13.46 9.27
C VAL A 353 22.77 -13.52 9.98
N THR A 354 22.91 -12.87 11.14
CA THR A 354 24.15 -12.92 11.93
C THR A 354 24.39 -14.31 12.53
N GLY A 355 23.33 -14.99 12.98
CA GLY A 355 23.40 -16.39 13.38
C GLY A 355 23.90 -17.29 12.25
N LEU A 356 23.33 -17.15 11.05
CA LEU A 356 23.76 -17.88 9.85
C LEU A 356 25.23 -17.57 9.49
N ALA A 357 25.63 -16.31 9.56
CA ALA A 357 27.01 -15.87 9.30
C ALA A 357 28.02 -16.54 10.26
N SER A 358 27.61 -16.75 11.51
CA SER A 358 28.46 -17.32 12.55
C SER A 358 28.67 -18.83 12.45
N LEU A 359 27.85 -19.56 11.68
CA LEU A 359 27.91 -21.03 11.62
C LEU A 359 29.26 -21.56 11.13
N LEU A 360 29.85 -20.93 10.09
CA LEU A 360 31.13 -21.35 9.54
C LEU A 360 32.29 -21.08 10.53
N PRO A 361 32.48 -19.85 11.06
CA PRO A 361 33.51 -19.58 12.07
C PRO A 361 33.37 -20.44 13.34
N VAL A 362 32.14 -20.66 13.81
CA VAL A 362 31.86 -21.46 15.02
C VAL A 362 32.32 -22.91 14.84
N ARG A 363 32.03 -23.52 13.68
CA ARG A 363 32.51 -24.89 13.37
C ARG A 363 34.04 -24.98 13.40
N ILE A 364 34.72 -23.96 12.90
CA ILE A 364 36.18 -23.90 12.89
C ILE A 364 36.71 -23.74 14.32
N ALA A 365 36.07 -22.91 15.15
CA ALA A 365 36.40 -22.76 16.58
C ALA A 365 36.27 -24.09 17.35
N THR A 366 35.23 -24.88 17.05
CA THR A 366 35.04 -26.19 17.70
C THR A 366 35.98 -27.28 17.21
N ASN A 367 36.68 -27.09 16.08
CA ASN A 367 37.66 -28.06 15.58
C ASN A 367 39.11 -27.74 16.01
N VAL A 368 39.28 -26.73 16.87
CA VAL A 368 40.57 -26.40 17.46
C VAL A 368 41.08 -27.54 18.35
N ASP A 369 42.26 -28.08 18.03
CA ASP A 369 42.97 -29.10 18.81
C ASP A 369 43.83 -28.43 19.92
N PRO A 370 43.55 -28.69 21.20
CA PRO A 370 44.32 -28.14 22.32
C PRO A 370 45.80 -28.55 22.31
N ALA A 371 46.11 -29.76 21.86
CA ALA A 371 47.46 -30.31 21.93
C ALA A 371 48.41 -29.59 20.96
N ILE A 372 47.92 -29.26 19.76
CA ILE A 372 48.67 -28.53 18.74
C ILE A 372 48.92 -27.09 19.21
N ILE A 373 47.87 -26.42 19.69
CA ILE A 373 47.95 -24.99 20.07
C ILE A 373 48.81 -24.74 21.29
N LEU A 374 48.79 -25.63 22.30
CA LEU A 374 49.58 -25.46 23.51
C LEU A 374 51.06 -25.81 23.31
N ARG A 375 51.40 -26.54 22.24
CA ARG A 375 52.79 -26.78 21.80
C ARG A 375 53.43 -25.58 21.10
N GLY A 376 52.64 -24.58 20.70
CA GLY A 376 53.13 -23.33 20.11
C GLY A 376 53.36 -23.37 18.59
N GLU A 377 52.77 -24.36 17.90
CA GLU A 377 52.75 -24.44 16.43
C GLU A 377 51.48 -23.82 15.82
#